data_AF-A0AAT9HBC5-F1
#
_entry.id   AF-A0AAT9HBC5-F1
#
_cell.length_a   1.000
_cell.length_b   1.000
_cell.length_c   1.000
_cell.angle_alpha   90.00
_cell.angle_beta   90.00
_cell.angle_gamma   90.00
#
_symmetry.space_group_name_H-M   'P 1'
#
loop_
_entity.id
_entity.type
_entity.pdbx_description
1 polymer ?
#
loop_
_entity_poly.entity_id
_entity_poly.type
_entity_poly.pdbx_seq_one_letter_code
_entity_poly.pdbx_strand_id
1 'polypeptide(L)'
;MTEVRLPPYEEGCDADPAKVACAYPVTPLQKYLNADFARHGGEAAELLRNLNWTTEDQNEVSLMIAEQKLSPREAARKWVDSHESTWRAWLP
;
A
#
# COMPACT_ATOMS: atom_id res chain seq x y z
N MET A 1 0.61 -8.63 12.18
CA MET A 1 1.81 -9.33 11.67
C MET A 1 3.03 -8.53 12.11
N THR A 2 4.14 -9.19 12.43
CA THR A 2 5.38 -8.51 12.84
C THR A 2 6.48 -8.88 11.85
N GLU A 3 7.18 -7.87 11.33
CA GLU A 3 8.27 -8.04 10.37
C GLU A 3 9.47 -8.75 11.03
N VAL A 4 10.07 -9.72 10.33
CA VAL A 4 11.35 -10.32 10.72
C VAL A 4 12.48 -9.38 10.32
N ARG A 5 13.35 -9.02 11.27
CA ARG A 5 14.48 -8.13 11.01
C ARG A 5 15.64 -8.90 10.38
N LEU A 6 15.78 -8.77 9.06
CA LEU A 6 16.91 -9.26 8.29
C LEU A 6 17.95 -8.13 8.05
N PRO A 7 19.21 -8.45 7.73
CA PRO A 7 20.18 -7.43 7.30
C PRO A 7 19.63 -6.61 6.12
N PRO A 8 19.84 -5.29 6.05
CA PRO A 8 19.28 -4.48 4.96
C PRO A 8 19.79 -4.93 3.59
N TYR A 9 18.98 -4.67 2.55
CA TYR A 9 19.38 -4.89 1.17
C TYR A 9 20.52 -3.94 0.78
N GLU A 10 21.55 -4.48 0.13
CA GLU A 10 22.61 -3.74 -0.56
C GLU A 10 22.70 -4.27 -2.00
N GLU A 11 23.04 -3.40 -2.95
CA GLU A 11 23.10 -3.77 -4.36
C GLU A 11 24.03 -4.98 -4.58
N GLY A 12 23.48 -6.04 -5.18
CA GLY A 12 24.20 -7.29 -5.45
C GLY A 12 24.17 -8.33 -4.31
N CYS A 13 23.54 -8.04 -3.16
CA CYS A 13 23.40 -9.01 -2.06
C CYS A 13 22.55 -10.23 -2.43
N ASP A 14 21.72 -10.10 -3.48
CA ASP A 14 20.84 -11.12 -4.03
C ASP A 14 21.35 -11.73 -5.36
N ALA A 15 22.59 -11.45 -5.75
CA ALA A 15 23.17 -11.91 -7.02
C ALA A 15 23.33 -13.44 -7.12
N ASP A 16 23.50 -14.14 -5.99
CA ASP A 16 23.53 -15.60 -5.90
C ASP A 16 22.33 -16.09 -5.06
N PRO A 17 21.27 -16.63 -5.68
CA PRO A 17 20.07 -17.10 -4.99
C PRO A 17 20.35 -18.12 -3.87
N ALA A 18 21.44 -18.88 -3.96
CA ALA A 18 21.80 -19.88 -2.95
C ALA A 18 22.52 -19.27 -1.74
N LYS A 19 22.95 -18.00 -1.81
CA LYS A 19 23.72 -17.31 -0.76
C LYS A 19 23.06 -16.05 -0.21
N VAL A 20 21.80 -15.78 -0.59
CA VAL A 20 21.09 -14.56 -0.16
C VAL A 20 20.99 -14.54 1.37
N ALA A 21 21.54 -13.49 1.97
CA ALA A 21 21.54 -13.27 3.42
C ALA A 21 21.03 -11.86 3.80
N CYS A 22 20.50 -11.11 2.83
CA CYS A 22 19.92 -9.78 3.03
C CYS A 22 18.38 -9.82 2.97
N ALA A 23 17.76 -8.75 3.45
CA ALA A 23 16.35 -8.46 3.31
C ALA A 23 15.99 -8.20 1.85
N TYR A 24 14.69 -8.26 1.56
CA TYR A 24 14.18 -7.80 0.28
C TYR A 24 14.41 -6.29 0.09
N PRO A 25 14.63 -5.83 -1.14
CA PRO A 25 14.71 -4.40 -1.43
C PRO A 25 13.39 -3.70 -1.09
N VAL A 26 13.47 -2.49 -0.55
CA VAL A 26 12.31 -1.64 -0.33
C VAL A 26 11.80 -1.15 -1.67
N THR A 27 10.64 -1.64 -2.10
CA THR A 27 10.02 -1.22 -3.36
C THR A 27 8.92 -0.20 -3.08
N PRO A 28 9.03 1.04 -3.58
CA PRO A 28 7.97 2.02 -3.40
C PRO A 28 6.75 1.65 -4.24
N LEU A 29 5.58 1.61 -3.61
CA LEU A 29 4.32 1.31 -4.31
C LEU A 29 3.88 2.51 -5.15
N GLN A 30 3.92 2.37 -6.47
CA GLN A 30 3.57 3.43 -7.42
C GLN A 30 2.12 3.31 -7.90
N LYS A 31 1.44 4.45 -8.07
CA LYS A 31 0.14 4.54 -8.73
C LYS A 31 0.32 5.11 -10.13
N TYR A 32 -0.07 4.34 -11.13
CA TYR A 32 -0.04 4.79 -12.51
C TYR A 32 -1.44 5.16 -12.97
N LEU A 33 -1.60 6.37 -13.48
CA LEU A 33 -2.84 6.85 -14.06
C LEU A 33 -2.71 6.89 -15.58
N ASN A 34 -3.81 6.57 -16.28
CA ASN A 34 -3.90 6.84 -17.71
C ASN A 34 -3.63 8.34 -17.96
N ALA A 35 -2.90 8.67 -19.03
CA ALA A 35 -2.45 10.04 -19.28
C ALA A 35 -3.60 11.04 -19.50
N ASP A 36 -4.67 10.66 -20.20
CA ASP A 36 -5.84 11.52 -20.40
C ASP A 36 -6.63 11.67 -19.11
N PHE A 37 -6.77 10.62 -18.32
CA PHE A 37 -7.41 10.69 -17.01
C PHE A 37 -6.62 11.55 -16.03
N ALA A 38 -5.29 11.44 -16.02
CA ALA A 38 -4.44 12.29 -15.18
C ALA A 38 -4.57 13.78 -15.54
N ARG A 39 -4.80 14.10 -16.82
CA ARG A 39 -5.00 15.48 -17.29
C ARG A 39 -6.42 16.01 -17.06
N HIS A 40 -7.44 15.19 -17.27
CA HIS A 40 -8.83 15.64 -17.37
C HIS A 40 -9.78 15.05 -16.30
N GLY A 41 -9.27 14.20 -15.41
CA GLY A 41 -10.08 13.49 -14.41
C GLY A 41 -10.52 14.33 -13.20
N GLY A 42 -10.16 15.61 -13.14
CA GLY A 42 -10.60 16.56 -12.11
C GLY A 42 -10.31 16.08 -10.68
N GLU A 43 -11.28 16.30 -9.79
CA GLU A 43 -11.21 15.94 -8.37
C GLU A 43 -10.88 14.45 -8.13
N ALA A 44 -11.36 13.55 -8.99
CA ALA A 44 -11.09 12.12 -8.86
C ALA A 44 -9.61 11.80 -9.13
N ALA A 45 -9.00 12.45 -10.12
CA ALA A 45 -7.57 12.30 -10.41
C ALA A 45 -6.70 12.95 -9.33
N GLU A 46 -7.18 14.01 -8.68
CA GLU A 46 -6.52 14.62 -7.52
C GLU A 46 -6.57 13.74 -6.27
N LEU A 47 -7.75 13.21 -5.94
CA LEU A 47 -7.91 12.22 -4.87
C LEU A 47 -6.96 11.04 -5.04
N LEU A 48 -6.87 10.47 -6.24
CA LEU A 48 -5.99 9.33 -6.52
C LEU A 48 -4.49 9.67 -6.45
N ARG A 49 -4.12 10.93 -6.72
CA ARG A 49 -2.74 11.42 -6.54
C ARG A 49 -2.41 11.59 -5.05
N ASN A 50 -3.37 12.06 -4.26
CA ASN A 50 -3.19 12.29 -2.83
C ASN A 50 -3.32 11.02 -1.98
N LEU A 51 -4.03 10.01 -2.48
CA LEU A 51 -4.21 8.73 -1.80
C LEU A 51 -2.84 8.16 -1.45
N ASN A 52 -2.57 7.96 -0.16
CA ASN A 52 -1.33 7.35 0.30
C ASN A 52 -1.62 6.30 1.38
N TRP A 53 -1.51 5.03 1.02
CA TRP A 53 -1.65 3.92 1.96
C TRP A 53 -0.32 3.61 2.62
N THR A 54 -0.34 3.49 3.94
CA THR A 54 0.79 2.97 4.69
C THR A 54 0.84 1.45 4.63
N THR A 55 1.94 0.86 5.11
CA THR A 55 2.04 -0.60 5.27
C THR A 55 1.05 -1.09 6.32
N GLU A 56 0.82 -0.29 7.37
CA GLU A 56 -0.13 -0.55 8.44
C GLU A 56 -1.57 -0.62 7.91
N ASP A 57 -2.00 0.37 7.12
CA ASP A 57 -3.34 0.40 6.52
C ASP A 57 -3.60 -0.82 5.63
N GLN A 58 -2.62 -1.16 4.79
CA GLN A 58 -2.68 -2.34 3.93
C GLN A 58 -2.83 -3.62 4.73
N ASN A 59 -1.99 -3.80 5.77
CA ASN A 59 -2.01 -4.98 6.61
C ASN A 59 -3.30 -5.11 7.41
N GLU A 60 -3.88 -4.01 7.88
CA GLU A 60 -5.17 -4.02 8.57
C GLU A 60 -6.28 -4.55 7.65
N VAL A 61 -6.38 -3.99 6.44
CA VAL A 61 -7.37 -4.44 5.45
C VAL A 61 -7.13 -5.89 5.03
N SER A 62 -5.87 -6.28 4.79
CA SER A 62 -5.53 -7.67 4.47
C SER A 62 -5.91 -8.63 5.61
N LEU A 63 -5.69 -8.26 6.87
CA LEU A 63 -6.06 -9.07 8.04
C LEU A 63 -7.59 -9.23 8.15
N MET A 64 -8.35 -8.15 7.90
CA MET A 64 -9.81 -8.19 7.89
C MET A 64 -10.34 -9.19 6.85
N ILE A 65 -9.72 -9.25 5.68
CA ILE A 65 -10.13 -10.18 4.61
C ILE A 65 -9.66 -11.61 4.94
N ALA A 66 -8.37 -11.78 5.23
CA ALA A 66 -7.76 -13.10 5.35
C ALA A 66 -8.17 -13.84 6.62
N GLU A 67 -8.17 -13.17 7.78
CA GLU A 67 -8.44 -13.80 9.08
C GLU A 67 -9.88 -13.59 9.53
N GLN A 68 -10.41 -12.36 9.41
CA GLN A 68 -11.77 -12.04 9.86
C GLN A 68 -12.84 -12.41 8.83
N LYS A 69 -12.43 -12.91 7.65
CA LYS A 69 -13.30 -13.40 6.56
C LYS A 69 -14.31 -12.36 6.05
N LEU A 70 -14.00 -11.07 6.18
CA LEU A 70 -14.79 -10.02 5.54
C LEU A 70 -14.60 -10.07 4.03
N SER A 71 -15.64 -9.74 3.26
CA SER A 71 -15.45 -9.45 1.85
C SER A 71 -14.56 -8.21 1.68
N PRO A 72 -13.84 -8.05 0.55
CA PRO A 72 -13.04 -6.86 0.30
C PRO A 72 -13.84 -5.55 0.44
N ARG A 73 -15.12 -5.55 0.05
CA ARG A 73 -16.00 -4.39 0.16
C ARG A 73 -16.32 -4.04 1.62
N GLU A 74 -16.58 -5.04 2.45
CA GLU A 74 -16.85 -4.84 3.88
C GLU A 74 -15.59 -4.35 4.61
N ALA A 75 -14.43 -4.94 4.32
CA ALA A 75 -13.16 -4.51 4.89
C ALA A 75 -12.82 -3.07 4.49
N ALA A 76 -12.98 -2.72 3.21
CA ALA A 76 -12.76 -1.35 2.73
C ALA A 76 -13.71 -0.36 3.40
N ARG A 77 -15.01 -0.68 3.50
CA ARG A 77 -15.98 0.16 4.20
C ARG A 77 -15.59 0.37 5.66
N LYS A 78 -15.24 -0.72 6.36
CA LYS A 78 -14.84 -0.64 7.76
C LYS A 78 -13.61 0.24 7.96
N TRP A 79 -12.61 0.13 7.09
CA TRP A 79 -11.42 0.98 7.13
C TRP A 79 -11.76 2.46 6.86
N VAL A 80 -12.57 2.76 5.84
CA VAL A 80 -13.01 4.12 5.54
C VAL A 80 -13.79 4.73 6.71
N ASP A 81 -14.70 3.97 7.32
CA ASP A 81 -15.51 4.44 8.45
C ASP A 81 -14.63 4.72 9.71
N SER A 82 -13.48 4.04 9.87
CA SER A 82 -12.59 4.22 11.03
C SER A 82 -11.39 5.17 10.79
N HIS A 83 -11.07 5.51 9.54
CA HIS A 83 -9.87 6.30 9.18
C HIS A 83 -10.21 7.65 8.54
N GLU A 84 -11.29 8.28 8.99
CA GLU A 84 -11.80 9.54 8.44
C GLU A 84 -10.77 10.66 8.37
N SER A 85 -10.00 10.87 9.43
CA SER A 85 -8.94 11.90 9.42
C SER A 85 -7.85 11.62 8.39
N THR A 86 -7.59 10.36 8.08
CA THR A 86 -6.59 9.94 7.10
C THR A 86 -7.07 10.22 5.68
N TRP A 87 -8.24 9.69 5.29
CA TRP A 87 -8.69 9.83 3.90
C TRP A 87 -9.29 11.19 3.59
N ARG A 88 -9.81 11.93 4.57
CA ARG A 88 -10.26 13.31 4.33
C ARG A 88 -9.13 14.22 3.88
N ALA A 89 -7.90 13.98 4.34
CA ALA A 89 -6.73 14.72 3.90
C ALA A 89 -6.36 14.46 2.43
N TRP A 90 -6.96 13.44 1.79
CA TRP A 90 -6.72 13.14 0.38
C TRP A 90 -7.73 13.80 -0.56
N LEU A 91 -8.88 14.23 -0.03
CA LEU A 91 -9.86 14.95 -0.83
C LEU A 91 -9.29 16.32 -1.26
N PRO A 92 -9.57 16.75 -2.50
CA PRO A 92 -9.23 18.09 -2.99
C PRO A 92 -10.00 19.20 -2.27
#